data_AF-M5UA38-F1
#
_entry.id   AF-M5UA38-F1
#
_cell.length_a   1.000
_cell.length_b   1.000
_cell.length_c   1.000
_cell.angle_alpha   90.00
_cell.angle_beta   90.00
_cell.angle_gamma   90.00
#
_symmetry.space_group_name_H-M   'P 1'
#
loop_
_entity.id
_entity.type
_entity.pdbx_description
1 polymer ?
#
loop_
_entity_poly.entity_id
_entity_poly.type
_entity_poly.pdbx_seq_one_letter_code
_entity_poly.pdbx_strand_id
1 'polypeptide(L)'
;MLIRIVAFIVLLVGAAGGLAHAVDGAPDQTVDGKQQRVPFTLVSAITHVQPMTGIVLWSDNPNVDTDAIQLEFRYCGYDEVVRPDGSYDFSRIETLLDAAASRNHQMVLRFYFVYPGKETTVPEFIRSRSDYEETVAKSEGKRTHFCDWGNDTLQQFTLDFYQKFALKYDEDPRLAYLETGFGLWAEYHIYDGPRKLGVTFPSKRFQARFLQRMQSSFRHLPWMVSIDASDSRYSPIEGNAELMLLRFGVFDDSFLCKQHARENENDWKILRSDRWKHSPGGGEFSYYTNLDQRNALAADGPHGIAFESDARKFHISFMIGNDQTRYQSMERIRQAGLSTGYRFRVTDAVRSGSTVELQVRNEGVAPLYRDAFFAIGGQRAGDSLKGLLPGETMTVRLADSEHPTEHTLSIESDHILPTQEIQFVADLR
;
A
#
# COMPACT_ATOMS: atom_id res chain seq x y z
N MET A 1 -55.07 -2.80 9.41
CA MET A 1 -54.35 -1.57 9.81
C MET A 1 -53.72 -1.03 8.55
N LEU A 2 -54.40 -0.07 7.92
CA LEU A 2 -54.27 0.28 6.50
C LEU A 2 -53.47 1.59 6.34
N ILE A 3 -52.58 1.60 5.36
CA ILE A 3 -51.75 2.70 4.86
C ILE A 3 -52.64 3.88 4.39
N ARG A 4 -52.25 5.12 4.71
CA ARG A 4 -52.83 6.34 4.11
C ARG A 4 -51.75 7.11 3.35
N ILE A 5 -51.95 7.18 2.04
CA ILE A 5 -51.32 8.11 1.09
C ILE A 5 -52.17 9.38 1.08
N VAL A 6 -51.54 10.56 1.14
CA VAL A 6 -52.19 11.87 0.99
C VAL A 6 -51.80 12.44 -0.36
N ALA A 7 -52.80 12.65 -1.22
CA ALA A 7 -52.71 13.45 -2.43
C ALA A 7 -53.43 14.78 -2.18
N PHE A 8 -52.80 15.90 -2.54
CA PHE A 8 -53.44 17.22 -2.54
C PHE A 8 -53.61 17.70 -3.97
N ILE A 9 -54.87 17.86 -4.36
CA ILE A 9 -55.36 18.55 -5.56
C ILE A 9 -55.68 19.98 -5.13
N VAL A 10 -55.21 20.98 -5.87
CA VAL A 10 -55.70 22.36 -5.77
C VAL A 10 -56.16 22.83 -7.13
N LEU A 11 -57.43 23.21 -7.19
CA LEU A 11 -58.16 23.75 -8.33
C LEU A 11 -57.91 25.26 -8.50
N LEU A 12 -57.85 25.69 -9.76
CA LEU A 12 -57.87 27.08 -10.22
C LEU A 12 -59.20 27.78 -9.92
N VAL A 13 -59.11 29.09 -9.65
CA VAL A 13 -60.14 30.08 -10.00
C VAL A 13 -59.44 31.31 -10.58
N GLY A 14 -59.91 31.76 -11.74
CA GLY A 14 -59.40 32.93 -12.46
C GLY A 14 -60.13 34.23 -12.14
N ALA A 15 -59.50 35.35 -12.53
CA ALA A 15 -60.18 36.61 -12.81
C ALA A 15 -59.37 37.37 -13.88
N ALA A 16 -60.10 37.92 -14.84
CA ALA A 16 -59.60 38.60 -16.04
C ALA A 16 -59.39 40.11 -15.82
N GLY A 17 -58.49 40.69 -16.61
CA GLY A 17 -58.35 42.14 -16.79
C GLY A 17 -57.16 42.47 -17.69
N GLY A 18 -57.42 42.70 -18.98
CA GLY A 18 -56.37 43.00 -19.97
C GLY A 18 -56.01 44.49 -20.03
N LEU A 19 -54.82 44.76 -20.57
CA LEU A 19 -54.54 45.80 -21.57
C LEU A 19 -53.14 45.57 -22.15
N ALA A 20 -53.06 45.66 -23.47
CA ALA A 20 -51.95 45.25 -24.30
C ALA A 20 -50.76 46.21 -24.24
N HIS A 21 -49.55 45.66 -24.28
CA HIS A 21 -48.44 46.25 -25.03
C HIS A 21 -47.67 45.13 -25.72
N ALA A 22 -47.64 45.21 -27.05
CA ALA A 22 -46.80 44.39 -27.90
C ALA A 22 -45.33 44.80 -27.70
N VAL A 23 -44.47 43.82 -27.41
CA VAL A 23 -43.04 43.90 -27.71
C VAL A 23 -42.69 42.60 -28.41
N ASP A 24 -42.02 42.77 -29.54
CA ASP A 24 -41.70 41.78 -30.55
C ASP A 24 -41.05 40.50 -30.01
N GLY A 25 -41.36 39.41 -30.69
CA GLY A 25 -40.84 38.08 -30.40
C GLY A 25 -39.32 38.01 -30.49
N ALA A 26 -38.70 37.49 -29.43
CA ALA A 26 -37.47 36.74 -29.55
C ALA A 26 -37.86 35.27 -29.76
N PRO A 27 -37.31 34.57 -30.76
CA PRO A 27 -37.53 33.13 -30.88
C PRO A 27 -36.96 32.45 -29.64
N ASP A 28 -37.81 31.71 -28.95
CA ASP A 28 -37.47 30.71 -27.97
C ASP A 28 -36.57 29.67 -28.66
N GLN A 29 -35.26 29.87 -28.58
CA GLN A 29 -34.28 28.86 -28.96
C GLN A 29 -34.27 27.81 -27.86
N THR A 30 -35.16 26.84 -28.00
CA THR A 30 -34.94 25.49 -27.50
C THR A 30 -33.72 24.93 -28.22
N VAL A 31 -32.52 25.29 -27.73
CA VAL A 31 -31.26 24.67 -28.16
C VAL A 31 -31.25 23.27 -27.58
N ASP A 32 -31.62 22.30 -28.41
CA ASP A 32 -31.30 20.89 -28.23
C ASP A 32 -29.77 20.72 -28.37
N GLY A 33 -29.05 21.25 -27.38
CA GLY A 33 -27.62 21.50 -27.44
C GLY A 33 -26.83 20.29 -27.00
N LYS A 34 -26.67 19.30 -27.88
CA LYS A 34 -25.56 18.35 -27.73
C LYS A 34 -24.27 19.17 -27.80
N GLN A 35 -23.64 19.39 -26.65
CA GLN A 35 -22.32 20.01 -26.59
C GLN A 35 -21.38 19.25 -27.53
N GLN A 36 -20.63 20.01 -28.34
CA GLN A 36 -19.71 19.44 -29.30
C GLN A 36 -18.61 18.68 -28.56
N ARG A 37 -18.49 17.38 -28.86
CA ARG A 37 -17.40 16.54 -28.38
C ARG A 37 -16.21 16.73 -29.30
N VAL A 38 -15.10 17.20 -28.76
CA VAL A 38 -13.83 17.38 -29.49
C VAL A 38 -12.76 16.48 -28.87
N PRO A 39 -11.89 15.84 -29.67
CA PRO A 39 -10.74 15.11 -29.14
C PRO A 39 -9.91 16.02 -28.22
N PHE A 40 -9.46 15.46 -27.11
CA PHE A 40 -8.52 16.11 -26.20
C PHE A 40 -7.14 15.50 -26.45
N THR A 41 -6.29 16.23 -27.16
CA THR A 41 -4.91 15.82 -27.42
C THR A 41 -4.17 15.67 -26.10
N LEU A 42 -3.39 14.59 -25.98
CA LEU A 42 -2.67 14.25 -24.76
C LEU A 42 -1.54 13.28 -25.09
N VAL A 43 -0.30 13.74 -24.90
CA VAL A 43 0.91 12.92 -25.06
C VAL A 43 1.70 12.94 -23.76
N SER A 44 1.91 11.76 -23.18
CA SER A 44 2.66 11.60 -21.93
C SER A 44 3.32 10.21 -21.86
N ALA A 45 4.36 10.10 -21.04
CA ALA A 45 5.09 8.87 -20.83
C ALA A 45 5.49 8.72 -19.36
N ILE A 46 5.63 7.47 -18.92
CA ILE A 46 6.27 7.12 -17.65
C ILE A 46 7.77 7.07 -17.89
N THR A 47 8.54 7.89 -17.19
CA THR A 47 9.99 8.04 -17.36
C THR A 47 10.79 7.47 -16.19
N HIS A 48 10.18 7.31 -15.02
CA HIS A 48 10.82 6.81 -13.81
C HIS A 48 9.91 5.84 -13.04
N VAL A 49 10.49 5.12 -12.07
CA VAL A 49 9.74 4.22 -11.18
C VAL A 49 8.69 5.04 -10.45
N GLN A 50 7.49 4.47 -10.26
CA GLN A 50 6.35 5.20 -9.75
C GLN A 50 6.31 5.20 -8.21
N PRO A 51 5.72 6.23 -7.56
CA PRO A 51 5.55 6.25 -6.10
C PRO A 51 4.84 5.00 -5.58
N MET A 52 5.25 4.51 -4.41
CA MET A 52 4.77 3.25 -3.80
C MET A 52 5.02 1.98 -4.62
N THR A 53 5.92 2.01 -5.60
CA THR A 53 6.31 0.83 -6.38
C THR A 53 7.81 0.66 -6.41
N GLY A 54 8.28 -0.47 -6.93
CA GLY A 54 9.67 -0.62 -7.34
C GLY A 54 10.49 -1.63 -6.54
N ILE A 55 11.78 -1.66 -6.86
CA ILE A 55 12.77 -2.35 -6.03
C ILE A 55 13.14 -1.45 -4.85
N VAL A 56 13.16 -2.03 -3.66
CA VAL A 56 13.40 -1.34 -2.39
C VAL A 56 14.80 -1.67 -1.91
N LEU A 57 15.57 -0.64 -1.54
CA LEU A 57 16.86 -0.81 -0.86
C LEU A 57 16.71 -0.45 0.62
N TRP A 58 17.61 -0.94 1.46
CA TRP A 58 17.64 -0.48 2.86
C TRP A 58 18.04 1.00 2.90
N SER A 59 17.53 1.73 3.90
CA SER A 59 17.77 3.18 4.03
C SER A 59 19.24 3.57 4.21
N ASP A 60 20.09 2.63 4.61
CA ASP A 60 21.54 2.80 4.76
C ASP A 60 22.36 2.24 3.58
N ASN A 61 21.69 1.80 2.50
CA ASN A 61 22.38 1.33 1.32
C ASN A 61 23.10 2.52 0.62
N PRO A 62 24.40 2.40 0.30
CA PRO A 62 25.15 3.51 -0.31
C PRO A 62 24.67 3.90 -1.71
N ASN A 63 23.87 3.05 -2.37
CA ASN A 63 23.30 3.30 -3.70
C ASN A 63 21.80 3.63 -3.66
N VAL A 64 21.27 4.00 -2.49
CA VAL A 64 19.84 4.28 -2.34
C VAL A 64 19.40 5.53 -3.09
N ASP A 65 20.25 6.56 -3.13
CA ASP A 65 19.97 7.88 -3.71
C ASP A 65 20.12 7.89 -5.24
N THR A 66 19.16 7.29 -5.96
CA THR A 66 19.14 7.23 -7.43
C THR A 66 17.70 7.27 -7.96
N ASP A 67 17.53 7.60 -9.24
CA ASP A 67 16.23 7.58 -9.93
C ASP A 67 15.64 6.18 -10.16
N ALA A 68 16.41 5.12 -9.88
CA ALA A 68 15.94 3.74 -9.92
C ALA A 68 15.13 3.35 -8.68
N ILE A 69 15.21 4.14 -7.61
CA ILE A 69 14.60 3.86 -6.31
C ILE A 69 13.50 4.89 -6.04
N GLN A 70 12.41 4.41 -5.45
CA GLN A 70 11.31 5.25 -4.94
C GLN A 70 10.92 4.89 -3.51
N LEU A 71 11.43 3.76 -3.03
CA LEU A 71 11.09 3.17 -1.75
C LEU A 71 12.36 2.76 -1.02
N GLU A 72 12.36 3.01 0.28
CA GLU A 72 13.39 2.58 1.20
C GLU A 72 12.82 1.70 2.30
N PHE A 73 13.61 0.76 2.80
CA PHE A 73 13.18 -0.17 3.85
C PHE A 73 13.99 0.00 5.13
N ARG A 74 13.31 -0.16 6.28
CA ARG A 74 13.99 -0.26 7.58
C ARG A 74 13.25 -1.15 8.59
N TYR A 75 14.02 -2.01 9.26
CA TYR A 75 13.60 -2.64 10.51
C TYR A 75 13.64 -1.63 11.68
N CYS A 76 12.60 -1.59 12.50
CA CYS A 76 12.49 -0.72 13.68
C CYS A 76 12.19 -1.51 14.94
N GLY A 77 12.93 -1.22 16.01
CA GLY A 77 12.56 -1.69 17.35
C GLY A 77 11.47 -0.82 17.98
N TYR A 78 10.62 -1.42 18.82
CA TYR A 78 9.63 -0.67 19.60
C TYR A 78 10.30 0.21 20.67
N ASP A 79 11.45 -0.21 21.19
CA ASP A 79 12.31 0.53 22.12
C ASP A 79 13.04 1.74 21.48
N GLU A 80 13.06 1.84 20.15
CA GLU A 80 13.52 3.06 19.48
C GLU A 80 12.50 4.20 19.55
N VAL A 81 11.23 3.86 19.76
CA VAL A 81 10.10 4.81 19.81
C VAL A 81 9.63 5.03 21.24
N VAL A 82 9.82 4.06 22.12
CA VAL A 82 9.28 4.10 23.48
C VAL A 82 10.44 4.14 24.45
N ARG A 83 10.56 5.27 25.14
CA ARG A 83 11.63 5.52 26.10
C ARG A 83 11.52 4.59 27.31
N PRO A 84 12.59 4.46 28.11
CA PRO A 84 12.59 3.56 29.25
C PRO A 84 11.51 3.83 30.32
N ASP A 85 10.98 5.06 30.38
CA ASP A 85 9.88 5.44 31.28
C ASP A 85 8.47 5.17 30.71
N GLY A 86 8.39 4.63 29.49
CA GLY A 86 7.14 4.36 28.77
C GLY A 86 6.58 5.54 27.97
N SER A 87 7.27 6.69 27.97
CA SER A 87 6.90 7.82 27.11
C SER A 87 7.28 7.58 25.64
N TYR A 88 6.49 8.12 24.72
CA TYR A 88 6.70 7.96 23.27
C TYR A 88 7.55 9.11 22.72
N ASP A 89 8.55 8.76 21.91
CA ASP A 89 9.43 9.66 21.18
C ASP A 89 9.60 9.16 19.75
N PHE A 90 8.92 9.81 18.83
CA PHE A 90 8.95 9.47 17.41
C PHE A 90 10.08 10.17 16.64
N SER A 91 10.97 10.93 17.30
CA SER A 91 12.02 11.71 16.62
C SER A 91 12.92 10.89 15.70
N ARG A 92 13.21 9.63 16.08
CA ARG A 92 13.95 8.70 15.23
C ARG A 92 13.20 8.35 13.96
N ILE A 93 11.90 8.09 14.06
CA ILE A 93 11.04 7.82 12.90
C ILE A 93 10.95 9.07 12.02
N GLU A 94 10.70 10.26 12.59
CA GLU A 94 10.70 11.52 11.83
C GLU A 94 12.01 11.74 11.06
N THR A 95 13.16 11.55 11.72
CA THR A 95 14.47 11.72 11.08
C THR A 95 14.64 10.80 9.88
N LEU A 96 14.14 9.56 9.95
CA LEU A 96 14.24 8.60 8.85
C LEU A 96 13.30 8.95 7.70
N LEU A 97 12.07 9.34 8.03
CA LEU A 97 11.09 9.78 7.04
C LEU A 97 11.56 11.03 6.31
N ASP A 98 12.13 12.00 7.03
CA ASP A 98 12.72 13.21 6.44
C ASP A 98 13.95 12.89 5.59
N ALA A 99 14.77 11.94 6.01
CA ALA A 99 15.93 11.51 5.23
C ALA A 99 15.51 10.83 3.92
N ALA A 100 14.52 9.94 3.93
CA ALA A 100 14.02 9.32 2.71
C ALA A 100 13.32 10.35 1.80
N ALA A 101 12.52 11.24 2.40
CA ALA A 101 11.83 12.30 1.67
C ALA A 101 12.80 13.29 1.00
N SER A 102 13.95 13.58 1.62
CA SER A 102 14.97 14.45 1.00
C SER A 102 15.62 13.84 -0.24
N ARG A 103 15.54 12.50 -0.39
CA ARG A 103 15.90 11.76 -1.62
C ARG A 103 14.72 11.53 -2.56
N ASN A 104 13.56 12.13 -2.27
CA ASN A 104 12.32 11.91 -3.00
C ASN A 104 11.78 10.46 -2.93
N HIS A 105 12.03 9.77 -1.81
CA HIS A 105 11.57 8.40 -1.57
C HIS A 105 10.57 8.31 -0.41
N GLN A 106 9.74 7.27 -0.43
CA GLN A 106 8.87 6.90 0.69
C GLN A 106 9.46 5.69 1.44
N MET A 107 9.02 5.48 2.68
CA MET A 107 9.51 4.38 3.52
C MET A 107 8.53 3.21 3.59
N VAL A 108 9.11 2.02 3.64
CA VAL A 108 8.53 0.78 4.16
C VAL A 108 9.17 0.53 5.53
N LEU A 109 8.36 0.55 6.59
CA LEU A 109 8.84 0.28 7.94
C LEU A 109 8.37 -1.09 8.41
N ARG A 110 9.28 -1.87 9.02
CA ARG A 110 8.93 -3.13 9.69
C ARG A 110 9.27 -3.08 11.16
N PHE A 111 8.25 -3.16 12.02
CA PHE A 111 8.48 -3.28 13.46
C PHE A 111 8.59 -4.75 13.87
N TYR A 112 9.61 -5.07 14.66
CA TYR A 112 9.87 -6.42 15.13
C TYR A 112 10.10 -6.41 16.64
N PHE A 113 9.75 -7.51 17.31
CA PHE A 113 10.11 -7.72 18.71
C PHE A 113 11.34 -8.59 18.88
N VAL A 114 11.48 -9.63 18.04
CA VAL A 114 12.52 -10.65 18.17
C VAL A 114 13.39 -10.65 16.92
N TYR A 115 14.71 -10.62 17.11
CA TYR A 115 15.69 -10.70 16.04
C TYR A 115 16.81 -11.67 16.45
N PRO A 116 17.19 -12.64 15.62
CA PRO A 116 18.20 -13.62 16.00
C PRO A 116 19.55 -13.01 16.41
N GLY A 117 20.06 -13.44 17.55
CA GLY A 117 21.31 -12.94 18.12
C GLY A 117 21.19 -11.63 18.89
N LYS A 118 19.97 -11.12 19.14
CA LYS A 118 19.74 -9.87 19.86
C LYS A 118 18.82 -10.08 21.08
N GLU A 119 18.83 -9.08 21.96
CA GLU A 119 17.75 -8.89 22.93
C GLU A 119 16.45 -8.51 22.22
N THR A 120 15.30 -8.66 22.91
CA THR A 120 14.05 -8.18 22.33
C THR A 120 14.02 -6.66 22.31
N THR A 121 13.20 -6.09 21.43
CA THR A 121 12.95 -4.64 21.39
C THR A 121 11.77 -4.26 22.29
N VAL A 122 11.40 -5.10 23.27
CA VAL A 122 10.33 -4.76 24.22
C VAL A 122 10.81 -3.55 25.03
N PRO A 123 10.00 -2.48 25.17
CA PRO A 123 10.46 -1.30 25.89
C PRO A 123 10.79 -1.59 27.37
N GLU A 124 11.78 -0.86 27.89
CA GLU A 124 12.34 -1.11 29.23
C GLU A 124 11.31 -0.99 30.37
N PHE A 125 10.32 -0.10 30.24
CA PHE A 125 9.25 0.03 31.26
C PHE A 125 8.41 -1.26 31.42
N ILE A 126 8.44 -2.15 30.42
CA ILE A 126 7.83 -3.49 30.49
C ILE A 126 8.88 -4.50 30.94
N ARG A 127 10.09 -4.46 30.36
CA ARG A 127 11.17 -5.40 30.70
C ARG A 127 11.58 -5.37 32.17
N SER A 128 11.48 -4.20 32.80
CA SER A 128 11.80 -3.99 34.22
C SER A 128 10.69 -4.43 35.19
N ARG A 129 9.52 -4.88 34.69
CA ARG A 129 8.44 -5.36 35.55
C ARG A 129 8.76 -6.74 36.11
N SER A 130 8.39 -6.96 37.36
CA SER A 130 8.59 -8.25 38.03
C SER A 130 7.74 -9.41 37.48
N ASP A 131 6.73 -9.10 36.65
CA ASP A 131 5.79 -10.07 36.05
C ASP A 131 6.08 -10.34 34.57
N TYR A 132 7.21 -9.86 34.04
CA TYR A 132 7.64 -10.06 32.66
C TYR A 132 8.97 -10.84 32.64
N GLU A 133 8.98 -12.00 31.99
CA GLU A 133 10.18 -12.86 31.95
C GLU A 133 10.50 -13.36 30.53
N GLU A 134 11.55 -12.80 29.94
CA GLU A 134 12.02 -13.25 28.62
C GLU A 134 12.57 -14.68 28.66
N THR A 135 12.36 -15.41 27.57
CA THR A 135 13.06 -16.68 27.35
C THR A 135 14.32 -16.43 26.54
N VAL A 136 15.47 -16.88 27.03
CA VAL A 136 16.73 -16.85 26.26
C VAL A 136 17.06 -18.24 25.74
N ALA A 137 17.20 -18.38 24.42
CA ALA A 137 17.50 -19.65 23.80
C ALA A 137 18.32 -19.48 22.51
N LYS A 138 18.76 -20.59 21.93
CA LYS A 138 19.44 -20.59 20.64
C LYS A 138 18.41 -20.52 19.51
N SER A 139 18.69 -19.71 18.50
CA SER A 139 17.90 -19.57 17.27
C SER A 139 18.81 -19.07 16.16
N GLU A 140 18.74 -19.68 14.98
CA GLU A 140 19.61 -19.39 13.82
C GLU A 140 21.10 -19.46 14.21
N GLY A 141 21.45 -20.42 15.06
CA GLY A 141 22.82 -20.56 15.55
C GLY A 141 23.22 -19.56 16.65
N LYS A 142 22.38 -18.58 16.99
CA LYS A 142 22.73 -17.43 17.85
C LYS A 142 21.95 -17.43 19.16
N ARG A 143 22.50 -16.78 20.20
CA ARG A 143 21.80 -16.54 21.48
C ARG A 143 20.77 -15.44 21.29
N THR A 144 19.49 -15.78 21.42
CA THR A 144 18.35 -14.93 21.07
C THR A 144 17.40 -14.81 22.26
N HIS A 145 16.88 -13.61 22.52
CA HIS A 145 15.83 -13.39 23.51
C HIS A 145 14.46 -13.44 22.85
N PHE A 146 13.49 -14.04 23.52
CA PHE A 146 12.10 -14.16 23.09
C PHE A 146 11.19 -13.50 24.12
N CYS A 147 10.18 -12.77 23.62
CA CYS A 147 9.25 -12.05 24.47
C CYS A 147 8.37 -12.98 25.31
N ASP A 148 7.92 -12.48 26.47
CA ASP A 148 6.87 -13.11 27.27
C ASP A 148 5.48 -12.69 26.78
N TRP A 149 4.93 -13.45 25.85
CA TRP A 149 3.57 -13.25 25.35
C TRP A 149 2.47 -13.71 26.31
N GLY A 150 2.83 -14.30 27.46
CA GLY A 150 1.90 -14.52 28.57
C GLY A 150 1.59 -13.23 29.33
N ASN A 151 2.44 -12.20 29.18
CA ASN A 151 2.31 -10.94 29.89
C ASN A 151 1.25 -10.01 29.27
N ASP A 152 0.23 -9.66 30.05
CA ASP A 152 -0.87 -8.78 29.61
C ASP A 152 -0.40 -7.35 29.31
N THR A 153 0.65 -6.87 29.97
CA THR A 153 1.19 -5.52 29.73
C THR A 153 1.85 -5.43 28.35
N LEU A 154 2.64 -6.44 27.94
CA LEU A 154 3.19 -6.52 26.58
C LEU A 154 2.08 -6.59 25.52
N GLN A 155 1.06 -7.42 25.77
CA GLN A 155 -0.08 -7.55 24.87
C GLN A 155 -0.80 -6.21 24.69
N GLN A 156 -1.13 -5.52 25.79
CA GLN A 156 -1.81 -4.23 25.72
C GLN A 156 -0.94 -3.15 25.08
N PHE A 157 0.35 -3.10 25.44
CA PHE A 157 1.33 -2.21 24.82
C PHE A 157 1.35 -2.35 23.30
N THR A 158 1.39 -3.59 22.79
CA THR A 158 1.43 -3.84 21.34
C THR A 158 0.21 -3.25 20.64
N LEU A 159 -0.99 -3.37 21.22
CA LEU A 159 -2.21 -2.78 20.67
C LEU A 159 -2.17 -1.25 20.72
N ASP A 160 -1.72 -0.69 21.83
CA ASP A 160 -1.68 0.76 22.06
C ASP A 160 -0.61 1.45 21.20
N PHE A 161 0.50 0.77 20.94
CA PHE A 161 1.58 1.25 20.08
C PHE A 161 1.03 1.53 18.67
N TYR A 162 0.37 0.55 18.05
CA TYR A 162 -0.16 0.72 16.70
C TYR A 162 -1.31 1.72 16.62
N GLN A 163 -2.10 1.85 17.68
CA GLN A 163 -3.09 2.92 17.75
C GLN A 163 -2.42 4.31 17.72
N LYS A 164 -1.36 4.53 18.53
CA LYS A 164 -0.63 5.80 18.55
C LYS A 164 0.15 6.04 17.26
N PHE A 165 0.73 4.98 16.68
CA PHE A 165 1.42 5.07 15.40
C PHE A 165 0.45 5.49 14.30
N ALA A 166 -0.71 4.83 14.18
CA ALA A 166 -1.73 5.19 13.19
C ALA A 166 -2.25 6.63 13.36
N LEU A 167 -2.51 7.07 14.59
CA LEU A 167 -2.93 8.45 14.88
C LEU A 167 -1.96 9.50 14.34
N LYS A 168 -0.68 9.16 14.25
CA LYS A 168 0.37 10.06 13.77
C LYS A 168 0.69 9.88 12.28
N TYR A 169 0.54 8.68 11.74
CA TYR A 169 1.18 8.28 10.48
C TYR A 169 0.26 7.63 9.44
N ASP A 170 -1.01 7.34 9.72
CA ASP A 170 -1.91 6.67 8.75
C ASP A 170 -2.04 7.47 7.42
N GLU A 171 -1.94 8.80 7.52
CA GLU A 171 -2.02 9.75 6.41
C GLU A 171 -0.66 10.30 5.96
N ASP A 172 0.45 9.88 6.57
CA ASP A 172 1.76 10.49 6.29
C ASP A 172 2.27 10.09 4.89
N PRO A 173 2.49 11.06 3.98
CA PRO A 173 2.91 10.76 2.61
C PRO A 173 4.34 10.20 2.52
N ARG A 174 5.14 10.29 3.59
CA ARG A 174 6.48 9.71 3.64
C ARG A 174 6.45 8.20 3.86
N LEU A 175 5.28 7.61 4.16
CA LEU A 175 5.08 6.18 4.38
C LEU A 175 4.24 5.52 3.28
N ALA A 176 4.86 4.59 2.56
CA ALA A 176 4.19 3.76 1.57
C ALA A 176 3.50 2.55 2.22
N TYR A 177 4.24 1.82 3.07
CA TYR A 177 3.81 0.54 3.63
C TYR A 177 4.30 0.33 5.06
N LEU A 178 3.52 -0.42 5.84
CA LEU A 178 3.87 -0.88 7.18
C LEU A 178 3.87 -2.41 7.24
N GLU A 179 5.00 -3.00 7.57
CA GLU A 179 5.10 -4.44 7.81
C GLU A 179 5.13 -4.72 9.32
N THR A 180 4.42 -5.75 9.73
CA THR A 180 4.32 -6.15 11.14
C THR A 180 3.95 -7.62 11.29
N GLY A 181 4.08 -8.13 12.51
CA GLY A 181 3.74 -9.49 12.85
C GLY A 181 4.42 -9.92 14.12
N PHE A 182 4.64 -11.22 14.24
CA PHE A 182 5.20 -11.86 15.43
C PHE A 182 6.31 -12.82 15.05
N GLY A 183 7.04 -13.34 16.03
CA GLY A 183 8.16 -14.24 15.77
C GLY A 183 9.42 -13.52 15.32
N LEU A 184 10.34 -14.27 14.72
CA LEU A 184 11.62 -13.74 14.23
C LEU A 184 11.36 -12.75 13.10
N TRP A 185 11.98 -11.56 13.15
CA TRP A 185 11.84 -10.50 12.14
C TRP A 185 10.41 -10.01 11.88
N ALA A 186 9.44 -10.37 12.74
CA ALA A 186 8.00 -10.20 12.53
C ALA A 186 7.40 -11.06 11.41
N GLU A 187 8.07 -12.14 11.02
CA GLU A 187 7.71 -13.00 9.88
C GLU A 187 6.70 -14.10 10.21
N TYR A 188 6.06 -14.08 11.37
CA TYR A 188 5.08 -15.09 11.83
C TYR A 188 5.63 -16.51 12.10
N HIS A 189 6.96 -16.69 12.14
CA HIS A 189 7.57 -17.97 12.48
C HIS A 189 8.65 -17.88 13.57
N ILE A 190 8.98 -19.06 14.10
CA ILE A 190 10.21 -19.35 14.86
C ILE A 190 10.64 -20.72 14.37
N TYR A 191 11.50 -20.78 13.35
CA TYR A 191 12.00 -22.04 12.78
C TYR A 191 12.97 -22.77 13.72
N ASP A 192 13.91 -22.02 14.30
CA ASP A 192 14.83 -22.49 15.33
C ASP A 192 14.59 -21.69 16.61
N GLY A 193 14.37 -22.38 17.73
CA GLY A 193 14.09 -21.78 19.03
C GLY A 193 12.80 -22.27 19.70
N PRO A 194 12.56 -21.87 20.96
CA PRO A 194 11.40 -22.29 21.71
C PRO A 194 10.15 -21.65 21.10
N ARG A 195 9.33 -22.43 20.41
CA ARG A 195 8.02 -22.01 19.91
C ARG A 195 6.91 -22.54 20.81
N LYS A 196 6.34 -21.67 21.66
CA LYS A 196 5.19 -21.99 22.51
C LYS A 196 4.17 -20.85 22.47
N LEU A 197 2.99 -21.14 21.93
CA LEU A 197 1.88 -20.19 21.85
C LEU A 197 1.45 -19.73 23.26
N GLY A 198 1.26 -18.43 23.43
CA GLY A 198 0.98 -17.78 24.71
C GLY A 198 2.18 -17.69 25.66
N VAL A 199 3.39 -18.03 25.21
CA VAL A 199 4.62 -17.90 25.99
C VAL A 199 5.69 -17.18 25.16
N THR A 200 6.37 -17.86 24.23
CA THR A 200 7.42 -17.26 23.39
C THR A 200 6.91 -16.79 22.02
N PHE A 201 5.67 -17.14 21.70
CA PHE A 201 4.92 -16.65 20.54
C PHE A 201 3.51 -16.28 21.02
N PRO A 202 2.83 -15.24 20.49
CA PRO A 202 1.54 -14.86 21.03
C PRO A 202 0.47 -15.93 20.87
N SER A 203 -0.47 -15.99 21.81
CA SER A 203 -1.60 -16.88 21.69
C SER A 203 -2.44 -16.51 20.45
N LYS A 204 -3.07 -17.49 19.80
CA LYS A 204 -3.99 -17.24 18.67
C LYS A 204 -5.09 -16.23 19.02
N ARG A 205 -5.59 -16.26 20.26
CA ARG A 205 -6.57 -15.29 20.78
C ARG A 205 -6.03 -13.86 20.75
N PHE A 206 -4.79 -13.65 21.18
CA PHE A 206 -4.18 -12.34 21.13
C PHE A 206 -3.87 -11.90 19.69
N GLN A 207 -3.36 -12.80 18.85
CA GLN A 207 -3.14 -12.51 17.42
C GLN A 207 -4.43 -12.02 16.73
N ALA A 208 -5.58 -12.65 17.00
CA ALA A 208 -6.87 -12.19 16.49
C ALA A 208 -7.22 -10.77 16.95
N ARG A 209 -7.03 -10.45 18.25
CA ARG A 209 -7.23 -9.09 18.79
C ARG A 209 -6.30 -8.07 18.14
N PHE A 210 -5.04 -8.46 17.91
CA PHE A 210 -4.04 -7.63 17.25
C PHE A 210 -4.44 -7.31 15.81
N LEU A 211 -4.78 -8.32 15.00
CA LEU A 211 -5.19 -8.11 13.61
C LEU A 211 -6.44 -7.22 13.50
N GLN A 212 -7.42 -7.42 14.39
CA GLN A 212 -8.60 -6.56 14.47
C GLN A 212 -8.24 -5.12 14.87
N ARG A 213 -7.30 -4.94 15.81
CA ARG A 213 -6.78 -3.61 16.17
C ARG A 213 -6.13 -2.94 14.96
N MET A 214 -5.24 -3.64 14.24
CA MET A 214 -4.59 -3.12 13.03
C MET A 214 -5.64 -2.65 12.00
N GLN A 215 -6.64 -3.49 11.70
CA GLN A 215 -7.74 -3.12 10.79
C GLN A 215 -8.53 -1.88 11.24
N SER A 216 -8.71 -1.71 12.55
CA SER A 216 -9.42 -0.55 13.10
C SER A 216 -8.58 0.72 13.13
N SER A 217 -7.27 0.59 13.25
CA SER A 217 -6.32 1.70 13.42
C SER A 217 -5.88 2.30 12.08
N PHE A 218 -5.57 1.45 11.10
CA PHE A 218 -5.07 1.91 9.79
C PHE A 218 -6.21 1.92 8.77
N ARG A 219 -6.58 3.11 8.30
CA ARG A 219 -7.63 3.31 7.30
C ARG A 219 -7.04 3.60 5.94
N HIS A 220 -5.88 4.25 5.90
CA HIS A 220 -5.24 4.70 4.66
C HIS A 220 -3.90 4.01 4.44
N LEU A 221 -3.06 3.85 5.46
CA LEU A 221 -1.75 3.19 5.36
C LEU A 221 -1.91 1.67 5.19
N PRO A 222 -1.52 1.10 4.04
CA PRO A 222 -1.55 -0.34 3.87
C PRO A 222 -0.55 -0.99 4.82
N TRP A 223 -1.04 -1.95 5.59
CA TRP A 223 -0.22 -2.76 6.48
C TRP A 223 -0.20 -4.21 6.03
N MET A 224 0.88 -4.91 6.33
CA MET A 224 1.17 -6.23 5.78
C MET A 224 1.69 -7.19 6.86
N VAL A 225 1.42 -8.48 6.67
CA VAL A 225 1.95 -9.59 7.48
C VAL A 225 2.64 -10.62 6.58
N SER A 226 3.57 -11.39 7.13
CA SER A 226 4.26 -12.43 6.36
C SER A 226 3.30 -13.48 5.81
N ILE A 227 3.63 -14.05 4.64
CA ILE A 227 2.93 -15.22 4.09
C ILE A 227 2.95 -16.43 5.03
N ASP A 228 3.92 -16.55 5.93
CA ASP A 228 4.00 -17.61 6.94
C ASP A 228 2.84 -17.54 7.96
N ALA A 229 2.12 -16.42 8.00
CA ALA A 229 0.85 -16.33 8.74
C ALA A 229 -0.25 -17.24 8.16
N SER A 230 -0.02 -17.88 7.01
CA SER A 230 -0.83 -18.98 6.46
C SER A 230 -0.74 -20.25 7.31
N ASP A 231 0.36 -20.46 8.03
CA ASP A 231 0.60 -21.68 8.80
C ASP A 231 -0.24 -21.70 10.08
N SER A 232 -1.26 -22.57 10.10
CA SER A 232 -2.14 -22.75 11.24
C SER A 232 -1.46 -23.29 12.50
N ARG A 233 -0.19 -23.69 12.48
CA ARG A 233 0.59 -23.95 13.70
C ARG A 233 0.90 -22.67 14.47
N TYR A 234 1.05 -21.53 13.77
CA TYR A 234 1.38 -20.23 14.33
C TYR A 234 0.16 -19.33 14.41
N SER A 235 -0.59 -19.25 13.32
CA SER A 235 -1.62 -18.23 13.09
C SER A 235 -3.05 -18.76 13.22
N PRO A 236 -4.03 -17.92 13.58
CA PRO A 236 -5.45 -18.24 13.50
C PRO A 236 -6.09 -17.93 12.13
N ILE A 237 -5.39 -17.30 11.18
CA ILE A 237 -5.99 -16.70 9.98
C ILE A 237 -6.66 -17.74 9.07
N GLU A 238 -5.96 -18.81 8.67
CA GLU A 238 -6.47 -19.86 7.77
C GLU A 238 -7.82 -20.43 8.25
N GLY A 239 -7.94 -20.66 9.56
CA GLY A 239 -9.14 -21.24 10.19
C GLY A 239 -10.21 -20.23 10.60
N ASN A 240 -10.08 -18.94 10.26
CA ASN A 240 -10.99 -17.89 10.71
C ASN A 240 -11.39 -16.96 9.57
N ALA A 241 -12.62 -17.13 9.08
CA ALA A 241 -13.17 -16.35 7.96
C ALA A 241 -13.22 -14.84 8.22
N GLU A 242 -13.48 -14.39 9.46
CA GLU A 242 -13.51 -12.96 9.78
C GLU A 242 -12.10 -12.35 9.70
N LEU A 243 -11.09 -13.06 10.21
CA LEU A 243 -9.70 -12.61 10.11
C LEU A 243 -9.21 -12.62 8.66
N MET A 244 -9.61 -13.63 7.88
CA MET A 244 -9.26 -13.71 6.46
C MET A 244 -9.81 -12.53 5.63
N LEU A 245 -10.92 -11.92 6.06
CA LEU A 245 -11.53 -10.76 5.39
C LEU A 245 -10.88 -9.41 5.75
N LEU A 246 -9.96 -9.38 6.73
CA LEU A 246 -9.23 -8.15 7.05
C LEU A 246 -8.34 -7.72 5.89
N ARG A 247 -8.16 -6.40 5.73
CA ARG A 247 -7.46 -5.76 4.61
C ARG A 247 -5.94 -5.63 4.82
N PHE A 248 -5.32 -6.63 5.44
CA PHE A 248 -3.86 -6.73 5.43
C PHE A 248 -3.36 -7.18 4.06
N GLY A 249 -2.22 -6.62 3.64
CA GLY A 249 -1.41 -7.16 2.56
C GLY A 249 -0.47 -8.26 3.05
N VAL A 250 0.29 -8.86 2.14
CA VAL A 250 1.21 -9.95 2.47
C VAL A 250 2.60 -9.68 1.95
N PHE A 251 3.61 -10.02 2.74
CA PHE A 251 5.00 -9.95 2.34
C PHE A 251 5.65 -11.35 2.35
N ASP A 252 6.52 -11.61 1.37
CA ASP A 252 7.26 -12.86 1.19
C ASP A 252 8.77 -12.58 1.17
N ASP A 253 9.46 -12.87 2.27
CA ASP A 253 10.91 -12.61 2.40
C ASP A 253 11.79 -13.77 1.88
N SER A 254 11.19 -14.67 1.11
CA SER A 254 11.90 -15.74 0.42
C SER A 254 11.47 -15.81 -1.05
N PHE A 255 11.10 -14.67 -1.62
CA PHE A 255 10.59 -14.58 -2.98
C PHE A 255 11.64 -15.07 -3.99
N LEU A 256 11.19 -15.85 -4.97
CA LEU A 256 12.05 -16.56 -5.95
C LEU A 256 13.03 -17.58 -5.34
N CYS A 257 12.83 -18.07 -4.11
CA CYS A 257 13.59 -19.22 -3.62
C CYS A 257 13.29 -20.49 -4.45
N LYS A 258 14.14 -21.52 -4.34
CA LYS A 258 13.98 -22.77 -5.07
C LYS A 258 12.63 -23.46 -4.81
N GLN A 259 12.10 -23.31 -3.61
CA GLN A 259 10.86 -23.93 -3.16
C GLN A 259 9.62 -23.07 -3.45
N HIS A 260 9.78 -21.85 -3.98
CA HIS A 260 8.73 -20.84 -4.06
C HIS A 260 7.42 -21.35 -4.69
N ALA A 261 7.50 -22.02 -5.85
CA ALA A 261 6.32 -22.57 -6.54
C ALA A 261 5.62 -23.71 -5.77
N ARG A 262 6.33 -24.37 -4.84
CA ARG A 262 5.82 -25.50 -4.05
C ARG A 262 5.28 -25.06 -2.69
N GLU A 263 5.99 -24.15 -2.03
CA GLU A 263 5.75 -23.76 -0.63
C GLU A 263 5.07 -22.39 -0.59
N ASN A 264 5.79 -21.32 -0.89
CA ASN A 264 5.29 -19.95 -0.82
C ASN A 264 4.00 -19.75 -1.63
N GLU A 265 3.94 -20.26 -2.87
CA GLU A 265 2.73 -20.13 -3.70
C GLU A 265 1.49 -20.73 -3.02
N ASN A 266 1.66 -21.80 -2.24
CA ASN A 266 0.56 -22.36 -1.45
C ASN A 266 0.16 -21.42 -0.31
N ASP A 267 1.12 -20.78 0.35
CA ASP A 267 0.86 -19.82 1.43
C ASP A 267 0.12 -18.57 0.92
N TRP A 268 0.53 -18.05 -0.25
CA TRP A 268 -0.20 -17.01 -0.99
C TRP A 268 -1.64 -17.44 -1.31
N LYS A 269 -1.86 -18.70 -1.72
CA LYS A 269 -3.21 -19.25 -1.98
C LYS A 269 -4.05 -19.35 -0.71
N ILE A 270 -3.47 -19.83 0.39
CA ILE A 270 -4.15 -19.94 1.70
C ILE A 270 -4.60 -18.56 2.18
N LEU A 271 -3.75 -17.53 2.03
CA LEU A 271 -4.09 -16.15 2.36
C LEU A 271 -4.98 -15.45 1.32
N ARG A 272 -5.53 -16.22 0.37
CA ARG A 272 -6.38 -15.83 -0.76
C ARG A 272 -5.63 -15.18 -1.92
N SER A 273 -5.70 -15.84 -3.07
CA SER A 273 -5.14 -15.38 -4.34
C SER A 273 -5.79 -14.12 -4.92
N ASP A 274 -6.90 -13.63 -4.35
CA ASP A 274 -7.56 -12.38 -4.77
C ASP A 274 -7.35 -11.22 -3.78
N ARG A 275 -6.59 -11.41 -2.70
CA ARG A 275 -6.25 -10.38 -1.71
C ARG A 275 -5.58 -9.15 -2.33
N TRP A 276 -4.74 -9.37 -3.34
CA TRP A 276 -4.04 -8.31 -4.08
C TRP A 276 -5.00 -7.27 -4.69
N LYS A 277 -6.28 -7.61 -4.88
CA LYS A 277 -7.26 -6.64 -5.42
C LYS A 277 -7.54 -5.48 -4.46
N HIS A 278 -7.26 -5.66 -3.16
CA HIS A 278 -7.56 -4.65 -2.14
C HIS A 278 -6.44 -4.42 -1.12
N SER A 279 -5.38 -5.22 -1.14
CA SER A 279 -4.25 -5.09 -0.23
C SER A 279 -2.92 -5.48 -0.92
N PRO A 280 -1.79 -4.81 -0.64
CA PRO A 280 -0.55 -4.99 -1.39
C PRO A 280 0.11 -6.36 -1.18
N GLY A 281 0.85 -6.80 -2.20
CA GLY A 281 1.83 -7.89 -2.12
C GLY A 281 3.25 -7.32 -2.23
N GLY A 282 4.18 -7.82 -1.42
CA GLY A 282 5.58 -7.41 -1.44
C GLY A 282 6.50 -8.44 -0.78
N GLY A 283 7.61 -8.00 -0.19
CA GLY A 283 8.56 -8.87 0.51
C GLY A 283 10.00 -8.62 0.10
N GLU A 284 10.82 -9.66 0.19
CA GLU A 284 12.25 -9.63 -0.06
C GLU A 284 12.70 -10.81 -0.93
N PHE A 285 13.64 -10.54 -1.85
CA PHE A 285 14.28 -11.63 -2.60
C PHE A 285 14.97 -12.61 -1.64
N SER A 286 14.82 -13.90 -1.92
CA SER A 286 15.38 -14.96 -1.09
C SER A 286 16.88 -14.83 -0.82
N TYR A 287 17.26 -14.86 0.45
CA TYR A 287 18.65 -15.00 0.90
C TYR A 287 19.06 -16.45 1.18
N TYR A 288 18.24 -17.44 0.82
CA TYR A 288 18.52 -18.85 1.14
C TYR A 288 19.78 -19.37 0.45
N THR A 289 20.08 -18.88 -0.75
CA THR A 289 21.32 -19.25 -1.46
C THR A 289 21.96 -18.07 -2.18
N ASN A 290 23.26 -18.17 -2.42
CA ASN A 290 23.98 -17.22 -3.28
C ASN A 290 23.45 -17.20 -4.73
N LEU A 291 22.88 -18.31 -5.20
CA LEU A 291 22.27 -18.39 -6.52
C LEU A 291 21.01 -17.52 -6.58
N ASP A 292 20.16 -17.62 -5.54
CA ASP A 292 18.92 -16.84 -5.40
C ASP A 292 19.23 -15.35 -5.51
N GLN A 293 20.14 -14.84 -4.68
CA GLN A 293 20.50 -13.42 -4.67
C GLN A 293 21.18 -12.96 -5.97
N ARG A 294 22.17 -13.70 -6.47
CA ARG A 294 22.92 -13.29 -7.66
C ARG A 294 22.04 -13.17 -8.90
N ASN A 295 21.04 -14.05 -9.00
CA ASN A 295 20.23 -14.19 -10.21
C ASN A 295 18.79 -13.67 -10.03
N ALA A 296 18.42 -13.07 -8.89
CA ALA A 296 17.05 -12.60 -8.63
C ALA A 296 16.47 -11.75 -9.77
N LEU A 297 17.29 -10.84 -10.33
CA LEU A 297 16.92 -9.99 -11.47
C LEU A 297 17.58 -10.41 -12.79
N ALA A 298 18.19 -11.59 -12.87
CA ALA A 298 18.64 -12.13 -14.15
C ALA A 298 17.45 -12.40 -15.08
N ALA A 299 17.69 -12.43 -16.40
CA ALA A 299 16.62 -12.60 -17.40
C ALA A 299 15.78 -13.86 -17.18
N ASP A 300 16.40 -14.96 -16.74
CA ASP A 300 15.73 -16.23 -16.43
C ASP A 300 15.51 -16.44 -14.93
N GLY A 301 15.88 -15.47 -14.09
CA GLY A 301 15.86 -15.58 -12.63
C GLY A 301 16.74 -16.70 -12.06
N PRO A 302 16.66 -16.96 -10.73
CA PRO A 302 17.53 -17.93 -10.06
C PRO A 302 17.18 -19.39 -10.32
N HIS A 303 15.91 -19.69 -10.62
CA HIS A 303 15.40 -21.06 -10.83
C HIS A 303 14.58 -21.20 -12.11
N GLY A 304 14.94 -20.45 -13.16
CA GLY A 304 14.24 -20.47 -14.46
C GLY A 304 12.93 -19.69 -14.48
N ILE A 305 12.72 -18.81 -13.50
CA ILE A 305 11.57 -17.92 -13.39
C ILE A 305 12.08 -16.49 -13.21
N ALA A 306 11.89 -15.66 -14.23
CA ALA A 306 12.21 -14.24 -14.19
C ALA A 306 11.36 -13.50 -13.14
N PHE A 307 11.93 -12.51 -12.48
CA PHE A 307 11.21 -11.67 -11.51
C PHE A 307 9.91 -11.09 -12.09
N GLU A 308 9.94 -10.56 -13.31
CA GLU A 308 8.77 -9.95 -13.94
C GLU A 308 7.62 -10.92 -14.17
N SER A 309 7.91 -12.22 -14.32
CA SER A 309 6.89 -13.26 -14.46
C SER A 309 6.15 -13.49 -13.15
N ASP A 310 6.90 -13.66 -12.06
CA ASP A 310 6.31 -13.87 -10.74
C ASP A 310 5.74 -12.57 -10.15
N ALA A 311 6.33 -11.41 -10.43
CA ALA A 311 5.74 -10.11 -10.09
C ALA A 311 4.34 -9.94 -10.67
N ARG A 312 4.13 -10.40 -11.92
CA ARG A 312 2.80 -10.42 -12.56
C ARG A 312 1.87 -11.47 -11.96
N LYS A 313 2.38 -12.67 -11.67
CA LYS A 313 1.59 -13.78 -11.12
C LYS A 313 1.08 -13.50 -9.70
N PHE A 314 1.91 -12.85 -8.88
CA PHE A 314 1.62 -12.56 -7.47
C PHE A 314 1.20 -11.11 -7.23
N HIS A 315 1.06 -10.31 -8.29
CA HIS A 315 0.61 -8.91 -8.23
C HIS A 315 1.45 -8.06 -7.28
N ILE A 316 2.77 -8.13 -7.45
CA ILE A 316 3.75 -7.49 -6.58
C ILE A 316 3.71 -5.96 -6.73
N SER A 317 3.53 -5.26 -5.61
CA SER A 317 3.57 -3.80 -5.51
C SER A 317 5.00 -3.28 -5.44
N PHE A 318 5.84 -3.92 -4.62
CA PHE A 318 7.25 -3.59 -4.43
C PHE A 318 8.04 -4.86 -4.04
N MET A 319 9.36 -4.83 -4.15
CA MET A 319 10.21 -5.95 -3.71
C MET A 319 11.54 -5.46 -3.12
N ILE A 320 11.87 -5.88 -1.91
CA ILE A 320 13.16 -5.58 -1.28
C ILE A 320 14.25 -6.38 -2.00
N GLY A 321 15.25 -5.64 -2.47
CA GLY A 321 16.36 -6.17 -3.25
C GLY A 321 17.67 -5.47 -2.90
N ASN A 322 17.93 -5.30 -1.60
CA ASN A 322 19.07 -4.54 -1.09
C ASN A 322 20.42 -4.92 -1.75
N ASP A 323 20.67 -6.21 -1.88
CA ASP A 323 21.92 -6.75 -2.42
C ASP A 323 21.98 -6.74 -3.96
N GLN A 324 20.90 -6.39 -4.66
CA GLN A 324 20.88 -6.38 -6.13
C GLN A 324 21.87 -5.37 -6.72
N THR A 325 22.22 -4.31 -5.99
CA THR A 325 23.25 -3.35 -6.37
C THR A 325 24.66 -3.96 -6.49
N ARG A 326 24.86 -5.17 -5.95
CA ARG A 326 26.11 -5.95 -6.10
C ARG A 326 26.13 -6.80 -7.37
N TYR A 327 24.97 -7.09 -7.95
CA TYR A 327 24.82 -8.06 -9.04
C TYR A 327 24.27 -7.45 -10.33
N GLN A 328 23.62 -6.30 -10.25
CA GLN A 328 22.90 -5.66 -11.34
C GLN A 328 23.25 -4.19 -11.46
N SER A 329 23.11 -3.64 -12.66
CA SER A 329 23.17 -2.20 -12.86
C SER A 329 21.93 -1.51 -12.28
N MET A 330 22.06 -0.24 -11.91
CA MET A 330 20.90 0.57 -11.49
C MET A 330 19.84 0.67 -12.59
N GLU A 331 20.23 0.66 -13.87
CA GLU A 331 19.27 0.60 -14.97
C GLU A 331 18.45 -0.69 -14.96
N ARG A 332 19.07 -1.85 -14.69
CA ARG A 332 18.32 -3.12 -14.59
C ARG A 332 17.37 -3.11 -13.38
N ILE A 333 17.79 -2.52 -12.26
CA ILE A 333 16.97 -2.34 -11.05
C ILE A 333 15.78 -1.42 -11.37
N ARG A 334 15.99 -0.32 -12.08
CA ARG A 334 14.93 0.58 -12.56
C ARG A 334 13.91 -0.15 -13.44
N GLN A 335 14.37 -0.98 -14.39
CA GLN A 335 13.48 -1.78 -15.24
C GLN A 335 12.66 -2.81 -14.45
N ALA A 336 13.27 -3.47 -13.46
CA ALA A 336 12.54 -4.35 -12.55
C ALA A 336 11.49 -3.57 -11.77
N GLY A 337 11.84 -2.38 -11.27
CA GLY A 337 10.93 -1.54 -10.51
C GLY A 337 9.72 -1.08 -11.32
N LEU A 338 9.93 -0.67 -12.58
CA LEU A 338 8.86 -0.32 -13.54
C LEU A 338 7.93 -1.49 -13.88
N SER A 339 8.30 -2.73 -13.53
CA SER A 339 7.50 -3.94 -13.75
C SER A 339 6.64 -4.34 -12.55
N THR A 340 6.59 -3.50 -11.51
CA THR A 340 5.79 -3.70 -10.29
C THR A 340 4.66 -2.69 -10.18
N GLY A 341 3.64 -2.99 -9.38
CA GLY A 341 2.60 -2.01 -9.04
C GLY A 341 1.67 -1.63 -10.19
N TYR A 342 1.14 -0.42 -10.12
CA TYR A 342 0.21 0.16 -11.09
C TYR A 342 0.93 0.77 -12.29
N ARG A 343 0.22 0.91 -13.40
CA ARG A 343 0.72 1.63 -14.57
C ARG A 343 -0.44 2.20 -15.39
N PHE A 344 -0.80 3.46 -15.17
CA PHE A 344 -1.98 4.04 -15.82
C PHE A 344 -1.72 4.45 -17.27
N ARG A 345 -2.70 4.18 -18.14
CA ARG A 345 -2.78 4.67 -19.52
C ARG A 345 -4.11 5.37 -19.74
N VAL A 346 -4.06 6.59 -20.29
CA VAL A 346 -5.24 7.22 -20.88
C VAL A 346 -5.38 6.71 -22.32
N THR A 347 -6.44 5.98 -22.60
CA THR A 347 -6.70 5.35 -23.91
C THR A 347 -7.63 6.16 -24.80
N ASP A 348 -8.41 7.06 -24.21
CA ASP A 348 -9.28 7.99 -24.92
C ASP A 348 -9.49 9.23 -24.06
N ALA A 349 -9.63 10.40 -24.68
CA ALA A 349 -9.84 11.67 -24.00
C ALA A 349 -10.70 12.59 -24.87
N VAL A 350 -11.81 13.05 -24.32
CA VAL A 350 -12.79 13.86 -25.05
C VAL A 350 -13.23 15.05 -24.22
N ARG A 351 -13.14 16.24 -24.80
CA ARG A 351 -13.68 17.47 -24.22
C ARG A 351 -15.09 17.72 -24.74
N SER A 352 -16.00 18.07 -23.84
CA SER A 352 -17.38 18.48 -24.12
C SER A 352 -17.71 19.68 -23.26
N GLY A 353 -17.78 20.87 -23.86
CA GLY A 353 -17.97 22.11 -23.10
C GLY A 353 -16.88 22.30 -22.04
N SER A 354 -17.29 22.44 -20.78
CA SER A 354 -16.41 22.61 -19.61
C SER A 354 -16.09 21.29 -18.91
N THR A 355 -16.04 20.18 -19.63
CA THR A 355 -15.77 18.85 -19.07
C THR A 355 -14.82 18.09 -19.98
N VAL A 356 -13.86 17.40 -19.36
CA VAL A 356 -13.00 16.41 -20.01
C VAL A 356 -13.35 15.03 -19.47
N GLU A 357 -13.63 14.09 -20.36
CA GLU A 357 -13.86 12.68 -20.06
C GLU A 357 -12.65 11.87 -20.52
N LEU A 358 -12.06 11.08 -19.62
CA LEU A 358 -10.92 10.21 -19.88
C LEU A 358 -11.35 8.74 -19.76
N GLN A 359 -10.85 7.88 -20.64
CA GLN A 359 -10.83 6.44 -20.43
C GLN A 359 -9.44 6.04 -19.92
N VAL A 360 -9.37 5.53 -18.70
CA VAL A 360 -8.12 5.21 -18.00
C VAL A 360 -8.03 3.72 -17.75
N ARG A 361 -6.96 3.08 -18.21
CA ARG A 361 -6.67 1.66 -17.99
C ARG A 361 -5.46 1.49 -17.06
N ASN A 362 -5.52 0.54 -16.13
CA ASN A 362 -4.31 0.09 -15.42
C ASN A 362 -3.63 -1.03 -16.23
N GLU A 363 -2.45 -0.77 -16.78
CA GLU A 363 -1.61 -1.75 -17.51
C GLU A 363 -0.53 -2.39 -16.61
N GLY A 364 -0.53 -2.08 -15.32
CA GLY A 364 0.44 -2.60 -14.35
C GLY A 364 0.19 -4.07 -13.98
N VAL A 365 0.83 -4.52 -12.90
CA VAL A 365 0.64 -5.86 -12.32
C VAL A 365 -0.16 -5.83 -11.02
N ALA A 366 -0.34 -4.66 -10.39
CA ALA A 366 -1.16 -4.49 -9.20
C ALA A 366 -1.95 -3.15 -9.26
N PRO A 367 -3.01 -2.97 -8.45
CA PRO A 367 -3.65 -1.66 -8.30
C PRO A 367 -2.81 -0.72 -7.43
N LEU A 368 -3.14 0.57 -7.48
CA LEU A 368 -2.74 1.53 -6.45
C LEU A 368 -3.64 1.36 -5.22
N TYR A 369 -3.06 1.31 -4.02
CA TYR A 369 -3.81 1.07 -2.75
C TYR A 369 -4.10 2.34 -1.95
N ARG A 370 -3.66 3.50 -2.45
CA ARG A 370 -3.88 4.84 -1.89
C ARG A 370 -4.73 5.65 -2.85
N ASP A 371 -5.46 6.63 -2.31
CA ASP A 371 -6.31 7.48 -3.14
C ASP A 371 -5.48 8.39 -4.04
N ALA A 372 -5.82 8.43 -5.32
CA ALA A 372 -5.19 9.29 -6.32
C ALA A 372 -6.23 9.66 -7.37
N PHE A 373 -6.19 10.89 -7.86
CA PHE A 373 -7.24 11.44 -8.71
C PHE A 373 -6.59 12.14 -9.89
N PHE A 374 -7.14 11.97 -11.10
CA PHE A 374 -6.81 12.92 -12.14
C PHE A 374 -7.22 14.32 -11.72
N ALA A 375 -6.46 15.33 -12.12
CA ALA A 375 -6.77 16.73 -11.86
C ALA A 375 -6.43 17.59 -13.08
N ILE A 376 -7.20 18.66 -13.28
CA ILE A 376 -6.91 19.71 -14.25
C ILE A 376 -6.79 21.02 -13.50
N GLY A 377 -5.61 21.67 -13.57
CA GLY A 377 -5.38 22.95 -12.88
C GLY A 377 -5.62 22.90 -11.36
N GLY A 378 -5.32 21.76 -10.72
CA GLY A 378 -5.55 21.56 -9.28
C GLY A 378 -6.98 21.11 -8.90
N GLN A 379 -7.89 20.97 -9.87
CA GLN A 379 -9.24 20.48 -9.62
C GLN A 379 -9.31 18.96 -9.85
N ARG A 380 -9.36 18.19 -8.76
CA ARG A 380 -9.47 16.72 -8.79
C ARG A 380 -10.81 16.24 -9.33
N ALA A 381 -10.78 15.12 -10.05
CA ALA A 381 -11.95 14.33 -10.35
C ALA A 381 -12.58 13.77 -9.06
N GLY A 382 -13.87 13.42 -9.12
CA GLY A 382 -14.57 12.78 -8.00
C GLY A 382 -14.19 11.30 -7.80
N ASP A 383 -13.77 10.62 -8.87
CA ASP A 383 -13.45 9.19 -8.84
C ASP A 383 -11.94 8.96 -8.63
N SER A 384 -11.61 8.12 -7.64
CA SER A 384 -10.24 7.72 -7.31
C SER A 384 -9.76 6.58 -8.22
N LEU A 385 -8.48 6.61 -8.59
CA LEU A 385 -7.76 5.55 -9.28
C LEU A 385 -7.41 4.36 -8.36
N LYS A 386 -7.59 4.53 -7.04
CA LYS A 386 -7.38 3.48 -6.04
C LYS A 386 -8.20 2.24 -6.38
N GLY A 387 -7.54 1.09 -6.40
CA GLY A 387 -8.19 -0.19 -6.65
C GLY A 387 -8.57 -0.47 -8.11
N LEU A 388 -8.22 0.41 -9.07
CA LEU A 388 -8.38 0.08 -10.50
C LEU A 388 -7.49 -1.11 -10.85
N LEU A 389 -8.10 -2.27 -11.12
CA LEU A 389 -7.34 -3.53 -11.27
C LEU A 389 -6.58 -3.58 -12.60
N PRO A 390 -5.46 -4.32 -12.67
CA PRO A 390 -4.75 -4.60 -13.91
C PRO A 390 -5.69 -5.11 -15.01
N GLY A 391 -5.63 -4.48 -16.17
CA GLY A 391 -6.45 -4.78 -17.33
C GLY A 391 -7.80 -4.06 -17.35
N GLU A 392 -8.31 -3.56 -16.22
CA GLU A 392 -9.57 -2.83 -16.14
C GLU A 392 -9.44 -1.38 -16.61
N THR A 393 -10.56 -0.83 -17.07
CA THR A 393 -10.70 0.55 -17.54
C THR A 393 -11.80 1.24 -16.76
N MET A 394 -11.57 2.50 -16.37
CA MET A 394 -12.57 3.38 -15.78
C MET A 394 -12.71 4.66 -16.59
N THR A 395 -13.91 5.24 -16.54
CA THR A 395 -14.17 6.57 -17.09
C THR A 395 -14.00 7.60 -15.99
N VAL A 396 -13.15 8.61 -16.20
CA VAL A 396 -12.94 9.72 -15.27
C VAL A 396 -13.50 11.00 -15.89
N ARG A 397 -14.24 11.79 -15.12
CA ARG A 397 -14.78 13.08 -15.57
C ARG A 397 -14.19 14.21 -14.75
N LEU A 398 -13.69 15.21 -15.46
CA LEU A 398 -13.00 16.37 -14.90
C LEU A 398 -13.75 17.64 -15.30
N ALA A 399 -13.92 18.56 -14.36
CA ALA A 399 -14.32 19.91 -14.68
C ALA A 399 -13.15 20.62 -15.37
N ASP A 400 -13.46 21.34 -16.45
CA ASP A 400 -12.51 22.05 -17.31
C ASP A 400 -13.08 23.45 -17.60
N SER A 401 -13.45 24.17 -16.54
CA SER A 401 -14.20 25.44 -16.62
C SER A 401 -13.43 26.59 -17.24
N GLU A 402 -12.10 26.56 -17.18
CA GLU A 402 -11.22 27.61 -17.68
C GLU A 402 -10.61 27.28 -19.05
N HIS A 403 -10.99 26.13 -19.63
CA HIS A 403 -10.34 25.53 -20.80
C HIS A 403 -8.80 25.50 -20.76
N PRO A 404 -8.15 25.15 -19.63
CA PRO A 404 -6.71 25.02 -19.57
C PRO A 404 -6.14 24.05 -20.61
N THR A 405 -4.83 24.16 -20.82
CA THR A 405 -4.09 23.35 -21.78
C THR A 405 -3.91 21.92 -21.25
N GLU A 406 -3.69 20.98 -22.17
CA GLU A 406 -3.40 19.57 -21.88
C GLU A 406 -2.24 19.36 -20.90
N HIS A 407 -1.27 20.30 -20.86
CA HIS A 407 -0.14 20.28 -19.93
C HIS A 407 -0.51 20.47 -18.46
N THR A 408 -1.77 20.77 -18.16
CA THR A 408 -2.27 20.94 -16.78
C THR A 408 -2.94 19.69 -16.22
N LEU A 409 -3.05 18.61 -17.02
CA LEU A 409 -3.57 17.32 -16.57
C LEU A 409 -2.51 16.58 -15.77
N SER A 410 -2.83 16.22 -14.53
CA SER A 410 -1.96 15.47 -13.62
C SER A 410 -2.73 14.36 -12.90
N ILE A 411 -2.01 13.51 -12.18
CA ILE A 411 -2.61 12.64 -11.15
C ILE A 411 -2.10 13.13 -9.79
N GLU A 412 -3.02 13.50 -8.91
CA GLU A 412 -2.74 14.02 -7.57
C GLU A 412 -3.08 13.00 -6.49
N SER A 413 -2.25 12.94 -5.45
CA SER A 413 -2.49 12.11 -4.26
C SER A 413 -1.96 12.81 -3.03
N ASP A 414 -2.71 12.76 -1.93
CA ASP A 414 -2.25 13.25 -0.62
C ASP A 414 -1.29 12.27 0.06
N HIS A 415 -1.05 11.10 -0.55
CA HIS A 415 -0.25 10.01 0.02
C HIS A 415 1.09 9.82 -0.70
N ILE A 416 1.53 10.81 -1.49
CA ILE A 416 2.88 10.88 -2.07
C ILE A 416 3.55 12.18 -1.62
N LEU A 417 4.87 12.24 -1.73
CA LEU A 417 5.59 13.48 -1.41
C LEU A 417 5.19 14.60 -2.37
N PRO A 418 5.19 15.88 -1.94
CA PRO A 418 4.95 17.02 -2.84
C PRO A 418 5.92 17.11 -4.03
N THR A 419 7.07 16.43 -3.93
CA THR A 419 8.11 16.34 -4.97
C THR A 419 7.99 15.11 -5.86
N GLN A 420 7.03 14.22 -5.59
CA GLN A 420 6.72 13.05 -6.41
C GLN A 420 5.59 13.34 -7.39
N GLU A 421 5.56 12.59 -8.48
CA GLU A 421 4.51 12.64 -9.49
C GLU A 421 4.04 11.21 -9.79
N ILE A 422 2.72 11.02 -9.92
CA ILE A 422 2.17 9.80 -10.52
C ILE A 422 2.04 10.05 -12.02
N GLN A 423 2.90 9.41 -12.80
CA GLN A 423 2.92 9.53 -14.25
C GLN A 423 1.96 8.53 -14.89
N PHE A 424 1.47 8.88 -16.07
CA PHE A 424 0.63 8.03 -16.89
C PHE A 424 1.10 8.07 -18.34
N VAL A 425 0.63 7.13 -19.14
CA VAL A 425 0.92 7.09 -20.57
C VAL A 425 -0.29 7.55 -21.37
N ALA A 426 -0.04 8.38 -22.38
CA ALA A 426 -1.03 8.78 -23.37
C ALA A 426 -0.32 9.03 -24.72
N ASP A 427 -0.97 8.65 -25.82
CA ASP A 427 -0.53 8.96 -27.18
C ASP A 427 -1.77 9.26 -28.02
N LEU A 428 -2.48 10.33 -27.62
CA LEU A 428 -3.70 10.82 -28.24
C LEU A 428 -3.33 12.10 -28.99
N ARG A 429 -3.41 12.08 -30.33
CA ARG A 429 -2.97 13.18 -31.20
C ARG A 429 -4.12 13.79 -31.98
#